data_AF-A0A1I6RBA6-F1
#
_entry.id   AF-A0A1I6RBA6-F1
#
_cell.length_a   1.000
_cell.length_b   1.000
_cell.length_c   1.000
_cell.angle_alpha   90.00
_cell.angle_beta   90.00
_cell.angle_gamma   90.00
#
_symmetry.space_group_name_H-M   'P 1'
#
loop_
_entity.id
_entity.type
_entity.pdbx_description
1 polymer ?
#
loop_
_entity_poly.entity_id
_entity_poly.type
_entity_poly.pdbx_seq_one_letter_code
_entity_poly.pdbx_strand_id
1 'polypeptide(L)'
;MRQSTYDTDTDLQDRAILVSLVTPNIKRGTSDPELSLQELVSLAETAGVEVLASMTQNKEKVDTKWFIGKGKVEELRAMSEELGATTAIFDQELSGAQVRNLEEALDLKIIDRTQLILDIFAQRAKTREGIIQVELAQLSYLLPRLSGHGKNLSRLGGGIGTRGPGESKLETDRRHIRDRISDLKNVLDEVVKHRTLHRERRRKSGVQQVALVGYTNAGKSTLLRELTQADVYVENQLFATLDPTSRNLELPSGKEVVLTDTVGFIQNLPHDLVAAFRATLEEVCEADLVLHVIDSASEMREEQISVVNTIMRELGADGKPTIMVYNKIDMCIGDDHQFLRAGGQDTLVMSAFNKDDLQRLLQTVQDKLSGDTRVFHVPADRGDLIALAYRTGDVIDQAVDGDIIKLTVELNKQDFEVHGHRLAAYAEQA
;
A
#
# COMPACT_ATOMS: atom_id res chain seq x y z
N MET A 1 -35.43 -13.31 -10.33
CA MET A 1 -35.62 -11.86 -10.19
C MET A 1 -34.54 -11.36 -9.24
N ARG A 2 -33.44 -10.85 -9.79
CA ARG A 2 -32.34 -10.26 -9.03
C ARG A 2 -32.67 -8.77 -8.86
N GLN A 3 -32.91 -8.33 -7.63
CA GLN A 3 -32.80 -6.92 -7.28
C GLN A 3 -31.42 -6.76 -6.65
N SER A 4 -30.43 -6.37 -7.46
CA SER A 4 -29.23 -5.71 -6.97
C SER A 4 -29.65 -4.33 -6.46
N THR A 5 -29.34 -4.00 -5.22
CA THR A 5 -29.77 -2.76 -4.56
C THR A 5 -28.99 -1.52 -4.98
N TYR A 6 -28.11 -1.61 -5.97
CA TYR A 6 -27.50 -0.45 -6.63
C TYR A 6 -27.35 -0.80 -8.11
N ASP A 7 -28.26 -0.28 -8.93
CA ASP A 7 -28.02 -0.16 -10.37
C ASP A 7 -26.84 0.80 -10.52
N THR A 8 -25.72 0.31 -11.05
CA THR A 8 -24.67 1.15 -11.63
C THR A 8 -25.20 1.65 -12.97
N ASP A 9 -26.06 2.68 -12.93
CA ASP A 9 -26.44 3.42 -14.12
C ASP A 9 -25.21 4.25 -14.55
N THR A 10 -24.60 3.86 -15.66
CA THR A 10 -23.25 4.24 -16.11
C THR A 10 -23.17 5.52 -16.95
N ASP A 11 -24.09 6.49 -16.80
CA ASP A 11 -24.09 7.69 -17.68
C ASP A 11 -24.09 9.05 -16.96
N LEU A 12 -24.02 9.11 -15.63
CA LEU A 12 -23.85 10.37 -14.89
C LEU A 12 -22.57 10.30 -14.06
N GLN A 13 -21.56 11.08 -14.47
CA GLN A 13 -20.36 11.29 -13.68
C GLN A 13 -20.78 11.87 -12.31
N ASP A 14 -20.46 11.16 -11.22
CA ASP A 14 -20.83 11.60 -9.88
C ASP A 14 -20.18 12.97 -9.62
N ARG A 15 -20.97 13.95 -9.19
CA ARG A 15 -20.51 15.32 -8.93
C ARG A 15 -20.54 15.58 -7.43
N ALA A 16 -19.38 15.86 -6.84
CA ALA A 16 -19.22 15.88 -5.40
C ALA A 16 -18.83 17.25 -4.83
N ILE A 17 -19.32 17.50 -3.61
CA ILE A 17 -18.79 18.53 -2.72
C ILE A 17 -17.97 17.82 -1.64
N LEU A 18 -16.72 18.25 -1.45
CA LEU A 18 -15.84 17.72 -0.40
C LEU A 18 -16.07 18.45 0.91
N VAL A 19 -16.04 17.72 2.02
CA VAL A 19 -16.29 18.25 3.36
C VAL A 19 -15.17 17.80 4.30
N SER A 20 -14.48 18.75 4.92
CA SER A 20 -13.48 18.47 5.95
C SER A 20 -13.79 19.19 7.26
N LEU A 21 -13.64 18.48 8.38
CA LEU A 21 -13.81 19.02 9.72
C LEU A 21 -12.44 19.12 10.41
N VAL A 22 -12.01 20.34 10.70
CA VAL A 22 -10.76 20.60 11.39
C VAL A 22 -11.02 20.79 12.88
N THR A 23 -10.55 19.83 13.67
CA THR A 23 -10.60 19.87 15.14
C THR A 23 -9.25 20.29 15.74
N PRO A 24 -9.19 20.75 17.00
CA PRO A 24 -7.92 21.09 17.66
C PRO A 24 -6.93 19.92 17.71
N ASN A 25 -7.42 18.67 17.72
CA ASN A 25 -6.56 17.48 17.66
C ASN A 25 -5.93 17.32 16.28
N ILE A 26 -6.68 17.60 15.21
CA ILE A 26 -6.17 17.57 13.83
C ILE A 26 -5.16 18.72 13.64
N LYS A 27 -5.44 19.93 14.16
CA LYS A 27 -4.49 21.06 14.13
C LYS A 27 -3.20 20.83 14.91
N ARG A 28 -3.22 19.94 15.90
CA ARG A 28 -2.05 19.53 16.70
C ARG A 28 -1.37 18.28 16.16
N GLY A 29 -1.99 17.61 15.19
CA GLY A 29 -1.41 16.47 14.50
C GLY A 29 -0.25 16.90 13.62
N THR A 30 0.48 15.91 13.11
CA THR A 30 1.61 16.11 12.20
C THR A 30 1.18 16.40 10.76
N SER A 31 -0.11 16.36 10.45
CA SER A 31 -0.63 16.46 9.08
C SER A 31 -1.38 17.76 8.87
N ASP A 32 -1.00 18.50 7.83
CA ASP A 32 -1.67 19.74 7.44
C ASP A 32 -3.11 19.45 6.92
N PRO A 33 -4.16 20.05 7.53
CA PRO A 33 -5.53 19.88 7.07
C PRO A 33 -5.77 20.28 5.61
N GLU A 34 -5.03 21.26 5.09
CA GLU A 34 -5.17 21.73 3.72
C GLU A 34 -4.62 20.69 2.72
N LEU A 35 -3.51 20.05 3.08
CA LEU A 35 -2.91 18.98 2.29
C LEU A 35 -3.74 17.69 2.31
N SER A 36 -4.36 17.35 3.44
CA SER A 36 -5.32 16.23 3.53
C SER A 36 -6.51 16.44 2.58
N LEU A 37 -6.99 17.68 2.46
CA LEU A 37 -8.08 18.03 1.55
C LEU A 37 -7.64 17.94 0.08
N GLN A 38 -6.44 18.38 -0.26
CA GLN A 38 -5.87 18.21 -1.61
C GLN A 38 -5.71 16.73 -1.98
N GLU A 39 -5.31 15.89 -1.03
CA GLU A 39 -5.27 14.45 -1.23
C GLU A 39 -6.68 13.87 -1.43
N LEU A 40 -7.69 14.35 -0.69
CA LEU A 40 -9.09 13.94 -0.90
C LEU A 40 -9.61 14.32 -2.29
N VAL A 41 -9.25 15.51 -2.81
CA VAL A 41 -9.54 15.89 -4.19
C VAL A 41 -8.94 14.86 -5.15
N SER A 42 -7.66 14.54 -4.97
CA SER A 42 -6.96 13.56 -5.81
C SER A 42 -7.60 12.16 -5.73
N LEU A 43 -8.11 11.76 -4.57
CA LEU A 43 -8.87 10.50 -4.39
C LEU A 43 -10.20 10.54 -5.15
N ALA A 44 -10.95 11.63 -5.04
CA ALA A 44 -12.22 11.79 -5.73
C ALA A 44 -12.05 11.75 -7.25
N GLU A 45 -11.07 12.49 -7.78
CA GLU A 45 -10.74 12.48 -9.21
C GLU A 45 -10.29 11.08 -9.68
N THR A 46 -9.50 10.37 -8.86
CA THR A 46 -9.07 8.99 -9.15
C THR A 46 -10.25 8.01 -9.22
N ALA A 47 -11.31 8.25 -8.44
CA ALA A 47 -12.53 7.46 -8.46
C ALA A 47 -13.47 7.81 -9.64
N GLY A 48 -13.12 8.82 -10.43
CA GLY A 48 -13.94 9.33 -11.54
C GLY A 48 -15.00 10.34 -11.12
N VAL A 49 -14.91 10.89 -9.90
CA VAL A 49 -15.86 11.87 -9.35
C VAL A 49 -15.40 13.29 -9.69
N GLU A 50 -16.29 14.11 -10.24
CA GLU A 50 -16.03 15.52 -10.51
C GLU A 50 -16.18 16.34 -9.21
N VAL A 51 -15.12 17.00 -8.77
CA VAL A 51 -15.14 17.84 -7.58
C VAL A 51 -15.62 19.24 -7.94
N LEU A 52 -16.82 19.60 -7.48
CA LEU A 52 -17.43 20.91 -7.75
C LEU A 52 -16.97 22.00 -6.78
N ALA A 53 -16.81 21.62 -5.50
CA ALA A 53 -16.41 22.53 -4.44
C ALA A 53 -15.84 21.76 -3.24
N SER A 54 -15.12 22.46 -2.39
CA SER A 54 -14.65 21.94 -1.11
C SER A 54 -15.04 22.89 0.02
N MET A 55 -15.47 22.33 1.15
CA MET A 55 -15.83 23.09 2.33
C MET A 55 -15.11 22.57 3.58
N THR A 56 -14.64 23.52 4.38
CA THR A 56 -13.93 23.23 5.63
C THR A 56 -14.68 23.87 6.79
N GLN A 57 -14.85 23.12 7.88
CA GLN A 57 -15.38 23.66 9.13
C GLN A 57 -14.35 23.53 10.25
N ASN A 58 -14.05 24.64 10.92
CA ASN A 58 -13.29 24.63 12.16
C ASN A 58 -14.25 24.47 13.36
N LYS A 59 -14.08 23.42 14.17
CA LYS A 59 -14.91 23.18 15.37
C LYS A 59 -14.12 22.45 16.45
N GLU A 60 -14.41 22.72 17.72
CA GLU A 60 -13.71 22.05 18.83
C GLU A 60 -13.97 20.55 18.90
N LYS A 61 -15.20 20.12 18.60
CA LYS A 61 -15.64 18.73 18.67
C LYS A 61 -16.59 18.39 17.54
N VAL A 62 -16.53 17.14 17.11
CA VAL A 62 -17.44 16.53 16.14
C VAL A 62 -18.87 16.59 16.64
N ASP A 63 -19.80 16.92 15.74
CA ASP A 63 -21.23 16.84 16.03
C ASP A 63 -21.69 15.38 16.04
N THR A 64 -22.31 14.93 17.13
CA THR A 64 -22.76 13.54 17.25
C THR A 64 -23.86 13.18 16.28
N LYS A 65 -24.65 14.17 15.82
CA LYS A 65 -25.76 13.94 14.90
C LYS A 65 -25.34 14.07 13.44
N TRP A 66 -24.58 15.11 13.12
CA TRP A 66 -24.34 15.53 11.72
C TRP A 66 -22.87 15.49 11.31
N PHE A 67 -21.96 15.13 12.21
CA PHE A 67 -20.51 15.29 12.07
C PHE A 67 -20.06 16.77 12.02
N ILE A 68 -20.61 17.54 11.09
CA ILE A 68 -20.50 19.00 10.98
C ILE A 68 -21.62 19.71 11.77
N GLY A 69 -21.48 21.02 11.99
CA GLY A 69 -22.52 21.81 12.66
C GLY A 69 -23.76 22.02 11.77
N LYS A 70 -24.95 22.15 12.37
CA LYS A 70 -26.22 22.35 11.65
C LYS A 70 -26.16 23.46 10.59
N GLY A 71 -25.58 24.62 10.91
CA GLY A 71 -25.46 25.72 9.94
C GLY A 71 -24.65 25.34 8.70
N LYS A 72 -23.64 24.47 8.85
CA LYS A 72 -22.82 23.97 7.74
C LYS A 72 -23.55 22.91 6.91
N VAL A 73 -24.46 22.15 7.53
CA VAL A 73 -25.37 21.24 6.80
C VAL A 73 -26.29 22.03 5.88
N GLU A 74 -26.89 23.13 6.37
CA GLU A 74 -27.74 23.98 5.54
C GLU A 74 -26.95 24.66 4.41
N GLU A 75 -25.71 25.09 4.70
CA GLU A 75 -24.80 25.64 3.68
C GLU A 75 -24.45 24.59 2.60
N LEU A 76 -24.17 23.36 3.01
CA LEU A 76 -23.90 22.23 2.10
C LEU A 76 -25.11 21.93 1.22
N ARG A 77 -26.32 21.98 1.79
CA ARG A 77 -27.57 21.80 1.04
C ARG A 77 -27.76 22.89 -0.03
N ALA A 78 -27.60 24.16 0.35
CA ALA A 78 -27.74 25.26 -0.58
C ALA A 78 -26.72 25.15 -1.72
N MET A 79 -25.47 24.83 -1.39
CA MET A 79 -24.40 24.64 -2.36
C MET A 79 -24.63 23.44 -3.28
N SER A 80 -25.17 22.33 -2.76
CA SER A 80 -25.49 21.16 -3.59
C SER A 80 -26.62 21.44 -4.56
N GLU A 81 -27.65 22.18 -4.15
CA GLU A 81 -28.76 22.59 -5.01
C GLU A 81 -28.29 23.58 -6.09
N GLU A 82 -27.40 24.52 -5.76
CA GLU A 82 -26.85 25.51 -6.68
C GLU A 82 -25.93 24.88 -7.75
N LEU A 83 -25.01 24.01 -7.33
CA LEU A 83 -24.02 23.42 -8.22
C LEU A 83 -24.49 22.10 -8.86
N GLY A 84 -25.63 21.56 -8.42
CA GLY A 84 -26.17 20.29 -8.89
C GLY A 84 -25.36 19.07 -8.44
N ALA A 85 -24.77 19.12 -7.25
CA ALA A 85 -24.01 17.99 -6.70
C ALA A 85 -24.92 16.79 -6.42
N THR A 86 -24.44 15.58 -6.71
CA THR A 86 -25.14 14.32 -6.42
C THR A 86 -24.61 13.64 -5.15
N THR A 87 -23.38 13.99 -4.77
CA THR A 87 -22.64 13.31 -3.70
C THR A 87 -21.98 14.34 -2.77
N ALA A 88 -21.88 14.01 -1.48
CA ALA A 88 -21.00 14.70 -0.55
C ALA A 88 -19.95 13.72 0.00
N ILE A 89 -18.67 14.09 -0.13
CA ILE A 89 -17.53 13.26 0.30
C ILE A 89 -16.91 13.89 1.55
N PHE A 90 -16.85 13.13 2.64
CA PHE A 90 -16.26 13.55 3.91
C PHE A 90 -14.84 13.02 4.06
N ASP A 91 -13.90 13.89 4.41
CA ASP A 91 -12.48 13.52 4.59
C ASP A 91 -12.26 12.57 5.78
N GLN A 92 -13.16 12.61 6.77
CA GLN A 92 -13.06 11.76 7.95
C GLN A 92 -14.16 10.71 7.98
N GLU A 93 -13.88 9.60 8.67
CA GLU A 93 -14.82 8.50 8.84
C GLU A 93 -16.08 8.95 9.59
N LEU A 94 -17.25 8.67 9.00
CA LEU A 94 -18.55 9.00 9.59
C LEU A 94 -19.10 7.79 10.35
N SER A 95 -19.87 7.98 11.40
CA SER A 95 -20.66 6.88 11.97
C SER A 95 -21.87 6.57 11.08
N GLY A 96 -22.34 5.33 11.06
CA GLY A 96 -23.56 4.96 10.31
C GLY A 96 -24.83 5.71 10.76
N ALA A 97 -24.83 6.38 11.93
CA ALA A 97 -25.90 7.28 12.33
C ALA A 97 -25.76 8.67 11.69
N GLN A 98 -24.53 9.20 11.58
CA GLN A 98 -24.26 10.47 10.92
C GLN A 98 -24.55 10.40 9.43
N VAL A 99 -24.11 9.32 8.75
CA VAL A 99 -24.41 9.07 7.32
C VAL A 99 -25.90 9.17 7.06
N ARG A 100 -26.72 8.37 7.77
CA ARG A 100 -28.18 8.40 7.60
C ARG A 100 -28.81 9.76 7.86
N ASN A 101 -28.39 10.44 8.93
CA ASN A 101 -28.96 11.75 9.22
C ASN A 101 -28.65 12.69 8.04
N LEU A 102 -27.40 12.75 7.60
CA LEU A 102 -26.95 13.60 6.49
C LEU A 102 -27.69 13.27 5.19
N GLU A 103 -27.86 11.99 4.84
CA GLU A 103 -28.67 11.55 3.70
C GLU A 103 -30.11 12.08 3.80
N GLU A 104 -30.76 11.94 4.97
CA GLU A 104 -32.13 12.45 5.18
C GLU A 104 -32.25 13.99 5.09
N ALA A 105 -31.19 14.72 5.42
CA ALA A 105 -31.22 16.19 5.41
C ALA A 105 -30.83 16.81 4.06
N LEU A 106 -29.93 16.15 3.33
CA LEU A 106 -29.31 16.68 2.12
C LEU A 106 -29.90 16.08 0.85
N ASP A 107 -30.52 14.89 0.92
CA ASP A 107 -30.96 14.11 -0.25
C ASP A 107 -29.81 13.84 -1.25
N LEU A 108 -28.61 13.64 -0.71
CA LEU A 108 -27.37 13.34 -1.45
C LEU A 108 -26.82 11.98 -1.02
N LYS A 109 -26.04 11.36 -1.92
CA LYS A 109 -25.20 10.21 -1.57
C LYS A 109 -24.09 10.69 -0.63
N ILE A 110 -23.97 10.09 0.56
CA ILE A 110 -22.93 10.44 1.54
C ILE A 110 -21.83 9.38 1.52
N ILE A 111 -20.63 9.80 1.15
CA ILE A 111 -19.44 8.95 1.11
C ILE A 111 -18.43 9.53 2.10
N ASP A 112 -17.71 8.68 2.83
CA ASP A 112 -16.54 9.11 3.60
C ASP A 112 -15.25 8.61 2.95
N ARG A 113 -14.12 9.10 3.43
CA ARG A 113 -12.80 8.77 2.88
C ARG A 113 -12.55 7.27 2.80
N THR A 114 -13.01 6.49 3.77
CA THR A 114 -12.81 5.03 3.77
C THR A 114 -13.59 4.37 2.63
N GLN A 115 -14.86 4.74 2.46
CA GLN A 115 -15.68 4.22 1.37
C GLN A 115 -15.10 4.64 0.00
N LEU A 116 -14.63 5.88 -0.13
CA LEU A 116 -14.01 6.36 -1.37
C LEU A 116 -12.77 5.53 -1.75
N ILE A 117 -11.89 5.24 -0.77
CA ILE A 117 -10.70 4.40 -1.00
C ILE A 117 -11.10 2.98 -1.42
N LEU A 118 -12.10 2.39 -0.75
CA LEU A 118 -12.61 1.06 -1.08
C LEU A 118 -13.19 1.01 -2.50
N ASP A 119 -13.89 2.07 -2.93
CA ASP A 119 -14.46 2.17 -4.27
C ASP A 119 -13.36 2.29 -5.33
N ILE A 120 -12.30 3.07 -5.08
CA ILE A 120 -11.12 3.11 -5.96
C ILE A 120 -10.49 1.72 -6.05
N PHE A 121 -10.33 1.02 -4.93
CA PHE A 121 -9.78 -0.34 -4.93
C PHE A 121 -10.65 -1.32 -5.70
N ALA A 122 -11.98 -1.22 -5.60
CA ALA A 122 -12.89 -2.05 -6.38
C ALA A 122 -12.72 -1.84 -7.89
N GLN A 123 -12.46 -0.60 -8.32
CA GLN A 123 -12.17 -0.30 -9.72
C GLN A 123 -10.80 -0.85 -10.18
N ARG A 124 -9.83 -0.97 -9.27
CA ARG A 124 -8.45 -1.40 -9.59
C ARG A 124 -8.20 -2.90 -9.44
N ALA A 125 -9.01 -3.60 -8.64
CA ALA A 125 -8.86 -5.02 -8.40
C ALA A 125 -9.10 -5.84 -9.67
N LYS A 126 -8.04 -6.45 -10.19
CA LYS A 126 -8.11 -7.29 -11.41
C LYS A 126 -7.94 -8.77 -11.09
N THR A 127 -7.12 -9.09 -10.09
CA THR A 127 -6.92 -10.48 -9.70
C THR A 127 -8.09 -10.99 -8.86
N ARG A 128 -8.30 -12.31 -8.86
CA ARG A 128 -9.31 -12.95 -8.01
C ARG A 128 -9.04 -12.68 -6.53
N GLU A 129 -7.76 -12.64 -6.12
CA GLU A 129 -7.37 -12.34 -4.74
C GLU A 129 -7.72 -10.90 -4.36
N GLY A 130 -7.32 -9.93 -5.18
CA GLY A 130 -7.63 -8.51 -4.97
C GLY A 130 -9.14 -8.26 -4.91
N ILE A 131 -9.93 -8.89 -5.79
CA ILE A 131 -11.39 -8.76 -5.79
C ILE A 131 -11.98 -9.28 -4.47
N ILE A 132 -11.52 -10.45 -3.99
CA ILE A 132 -11.98 -11.03 -2.72
C ILE A 132 -11.60 -10.15 -1.53
N GLN A 133 -10.39 -9.59 -1.50
CA GLN A 133 -9.93 -8.71 -0.43
C GLN A 133 -10.74 -7.41 -0.39
N VAL A 134 -11.00 -6.79 -1.55
CA VAL A 134 -11.82 -5.59 -1.64
C VAL A 134 -13.26 -5.87 -1.20
N GLU A 135 -13.87 -6.95 -1.69
CA GLU A 135 -15.23 -7.35 -1.31
C GLU A 135 -15.30 -7.59 0.21
N LEU A 136 -14.33 -8.30 0.78
CA LEU A 136 -14.24 -8.55 2.21
C LEU A 136 -14.14 -7.24 3.01
N ALA A 137 -13.31 -6.30 2.55
CA ALA A 137 -13.13 -5.01 3.19
C ALA A 137 -14.42 -4.17 3.13
N GLN A 138 -15.07 -4.08 1.96
CA GLN A 138 -16.35 -3.39 1.79
C GLN A 138 -17.46 -3.97 2.68
N LEU A 139 -17.61 -5.29 2.71
CA LEU A 139 -18.63 -5.94 3.55
C LEU A 139 -18.35 -5.77 5.04
N SER A 140 -17.07 -5.88 5.45
CA SER A 140 -16.66 -5.68 6.84
C SER A 140 -16.94 -4.26 7.31
N TYR A 141 -16.71 -3.28 6.43
CA TYR A 141 -16.98 -1.87 6.67
C TYR A 141 -18.47 -1.54 6.71
N LEU A 142 -19.26 -2.11 5.80
CA LEU A 142 -20.70 -1.88 5.67
C LEU A 142 -21.50 -2.50 6.83
N LEU A 143 -21.12 -3.72 7.26
CA LEU A 143 -21.87 -4.50 8.27
C LEU A 143 -22.20 -3.74 9.57
N PRO A 144 -21.25 -3.07 10.26
CA PRO A 144 -21.56 -2.31 11.48
C PRO A 144 -22.49 -1.11 11.20
N ARG A 145 -22.42 -0.54 9.99
CA ARG A 145 -23.18 0.66 9.59
C ARG A 145 -24.63 0.36 9.20
N LEU A 146 -24.93 -0.86 8.78
CA LEU A 146 -26.29 -1.32 8.48
C LEU A 146 -27.20 -1.36 9.71
N SER A 147 -26.65 -1.50 10.92
CA SER A 147 -27.39 -1.79 12.16
C SER A 147 -28.43 -0.73 12.60
N GLY A 148 -28.57 0.40 11.91
CA GLY A 148 -29.62 1.39 12.23
C GLY A 148 -30.58 1.74 11.09
N HIS A 149 -30.52 1.04 9.95
CA HIS A 149 -31.49 1.19 8.85
C HIS A 149 -32.90 0.68 9.22
N GLY A 150 -33.04 -0.08 10.31
CA GLY A 150 -34.32 -0.71 10.70
C GLY A 150 -35.38 0.24 11.24
N LYS A 151 -35.00 1.43 11.71
CA LYS A 151 -35.97 2.36 12.29
C LYS A 151 -36.88 2.98 11.23
N ASN A 152 -36.38 3.28 10.03
CA ASN A 152 -37.19 3.84 8.93
C ASN A 152 -38.10 2.79 8.28
N LEU A 153 -37.64 1.55 8.15
CA LEU A 153 -38.49 0.43 7.70
C LEU A 153 -39.56 0.00 8.72
N SER A 154 -39.33 0.21 10.03
CA SER A 154 -40.31 -0.13 11.08
C SER A 154 -41.55 0.76 11.07
N ARG A 155 -41.43 2.02 10.60
CA ARG A 155 -42.53 3.01 10.60
C ARG A 155 -43.63 2.69 9.57
N LEU A 156 -43.33 1.92 8.53
CA LEU A 156 -44.33 1.44 7.56
C LEU A 156 -45.12 0.22 8.06
N GLY A 157 -44.63 -0.48 9.09
CA GLY A 157 -45.27 -1.65 9.68
C GLY A 157 -45.97 -1.31 10.99
N GLY A 158 -47.05 -0.54 10.93
CA GLY A 158 -47.88 -0.27 12.11
C GLY A 158 -48.50 -1.56 12.68
N GLY A 159 -48.12 -1.94 13.90
CA GLY A 159 -48.73 -3.10 14.58
C GLY A 159 -48.05 -3.47 15.89
N ILE A 160 -48.85 -3.56 16.95
CA ILE A 160 -48.46 -3.81 18.34
C ILE A 160 -47.67 -5.13 18.49
N GLY A 161 -46.48 -5.04 19.11
CA GLY A 161 -45.87 -6.15 19.86
C GLY A 161 -45.14 -7.25 19.09
N THR A 162 -45.00 -7.17 17.77
CA THR A 162 -44.15 -8.09 17.00
C THR A 162 -43.03 -7.32 16.30
N ARG A 163 -41.80 -7.82 16.38
CA ARG A 163 -40.67 -7.29 15.60
C ARG A 163 -41.12 -7.17 14.14
N GLY A 164 -41.10 -5.95 13.61
CA GLY A 164 -41.72 -5.66 12.31
C GLY A 164 -41.07 -6.43 11.15
N PRO A 165 -41.77 -6.60 10.01
CA PRO A 165 -41.23 -7.28 8.82
C PRO A 165 -39.94 -6.63 8.29
N GLY A 166 -39.75 -5.31 8.50
CA GLY A 166 -38.53 -4.60 8.13
C GLY A 166 -37.31 -4.90 9.02
N GLU A 167 -37.52 -5.11 10.33
CA GLU A 167 -36.46 -5.48 11.27
C GLU A 167 -35.97 -6.91 11.00
N SER A 168 -36.90 -7.79 10.61
CA SER A 168 -36.61 -9.18 10.23
C SER A 168 -35.81 -9.26 8.93
N LYS A 169 -36.14 -8.43 7.92
CA LYS A 169 -35.37 -8.36 6.66
C LYS A 169 -33.94 -7.90 6.89
N LEU A 170 -33.74 -6.82 7.66
CA LEU A 170 -32.40 -6.32 7.94
C LEU A 170 -31.55 -7.30 8.75
N GLU A 171 -32.12 -8.02 9.70
CA GLU A 171 -31.37 -9.05 10.41
C GLU A 171 -31.03 -10.24 9.50
N THR A 172 -31.92 -10.57 8.55
CA THR A 172 -31.66 -11.58 7.51
C THR A 172 -30.52 -11.14 6.60
N ASP A 173 -30.53 -9.89 6.11
CA ASP A 173 -29.46 -9.33 5.28
C ASP A 173 -28.13 -9.29 6.04
N ARG A 174 -28.15 -8.91 7.32
CA ARG A 174 -26.94 -8.95 8.16
C ARG A 174 -26.40 -10.35 8.34
N ARG A 175 -27.27 -11.35 8.50
CA ARG A 175 -26.85 -12.76 8.55
C ARG A 175 -26.17 -13.15 7.23
N HIS A 176 -26.79 -12.85 6.09
CA HIS A 176 -26.19 -13.13 4.78
C HIS A 176 -24.83 -12.45 4.59
N ILE A 177 -24.67 -11.19 5.01
CA ILE A 177 -23.38 -10.48 4.94
C ILE A 177 -22.34 -11.14 5.84
N ARG A 178 -22.70 -11.55 7.07
CA ARG A 178 -21.78 -12.27 7.97
C ARG A 178 -21.35 -13.61 7.42
N ASP A 179 -22.28 -14.36 6.84
CA ASP A 179 -22.00 -15.65 6.20
C ASP A 179 -21.03 -15.43 5.02
N ARG A 180 -21.30 -14.43 4.17
CA ARG A 180 -20.44 -14.06 3.05
C ARG A 180 -19.03 -13.63 3.50
N ILE A 181 -18.92 -12.82 4.56
CA ILE A 181 -17.63 -12.44 5.15
C ILE A 181 -16.87 -13.69 5.60
N SER A 182 -17.56 -14.65 6.22
CA SER A 182 -16.94 -15.89 6.70
C SER A 182 -16.45 -16.75 5.53
N ASP A 183 -17.23 -16.86 4.46
CA ASP A 183 -16.84 -17.56 3.24
C ASP A 183 -15.62 -16.91 2.57
N LEU A 184 -15.62 -15.59 2.43
CA LEU A 184 -14.50 -14.86 1.83
C LEU A 184 -13.20 -15.01 2.64
N LYS A 185 -13.30 -14.98 3.98
CA LYS A 185 -12.15 -15.23 4.87
C LYS A 185 -11.58 -16.64 4.68
N ASN A 186 -12.45 -17.66 4.60
CA ASN A 186 -12.01 -19.03 4.38
C ASN A 186 -11.28 -19.19 3.03
N VAL A 187 -11.77 -18.53 1.97
CA VAL A 187 -11.11 -18.55 0.66
C VAL A 187 -9.75 -17.82 0.73
N LEU A 188 -9.68 -16.70 1.45
CA LEU A 188 -8.42 -15.96 1.62
C LEU A 188 -7.37 -16.78 2.39
N ASP A 189 -7.78 -17.52 3.42
CA ASP A 189 -6.90 -18.40 4.19
C ASP A 189 -6.27 -19.50 3.32
N GLU A 190 -7.00 -20.02 2.32
CA GLU A 190 -6.43 -20.95 1.33
C GLU A 190 -5.37 -20.30 0.45
N VAL A 191 -5.61 -19.06 0.01
CA VAL A 191 -4.65 -18.29 -0.79
C VAL A 191 -3.35 -18.04 0.00
N VAL A 192 -3.47 -17.67 1.27
CA VAL A 192 -2.31 -17.47 2.16
C VAL A 192 -1.51 -18.77 2.31
N LYS A 193 -2.17 -19.92 2.50
CA LYS A 193 -1.48 -21.24 2.55
C LYS A 193 -0.75 -21.57 1.25
N HIS A 194 -1.29 -21.21 0.10
CA HIS A 194 -0.59 -21.40 -1.17
C HIS A 194 0.65 -20.50 -1.25
N ARG A 195 0.56 -19.22 -0.84
CA ARG A 195 1.72 -18.32 -0.81
C ARG A 195 2.85 -18.82 0.09
N THR A 196 2.54 -19.30 1.29
CA THR A 196 3.58 -19.80 2.21
C THR A 196 4.35 -20.99 1.63
N LEU A 197 3.67 -21.89 0.91
CA LEU A 197 4.33 -22.99 0.20
C LEU A 197 5.24 -22.50 -0.94
N HIS A 198 4.78 -21.51 -1.72
CA HIS A 198 5.61 -20.87 -2.75
C HIS A 198 6.82 -20.15 -2.14
N ARG A 199 6.64 -19.49 -0.99
CA ARG A 199 7.70 -18.85 -0.22
C ARG A 199 8.77 -19.85 0.23
N GLU A 200 8.37 -20.99 0.79
CA GLU A 200 9.34 -22.01 1.23
C GLU A 200 10.16 -22.57 0.06
N ARG A 201 9.55 -22.75 -1.11
CA ARG A 201 10.29 -23.17 -2.32
C ARG A 201 11.27 -22.09 -2.78
N ARG A 202 10.85 -20.82 -2.79
CA ARG A 202 11.71 -19.69 -3.19
C ARG A 202 12.90 -19.48 -2.25
N ARG A 203 12.66 -19.58 -0.93
CA ARG A 203 13.73 -19.51 0.06
C ARG A 203 14.76 -20.64 -0.11
N LYS A 204 14.32 -21.81 -0.55
CA LYS A 204 15.22 -22.94 -0.87
C LYS A 204 15.98 -22.77 -2.18
N SER A 205 15.51 -21.92 -3.10
CA SER A 205 16.18 -21.64 -4.37
C SER A 205 17.14 -20.45 -4.33
N GLY A 206 17.30 -19.77 -3.18
CA GLY A 206 18.26 -18.67 -3.01
C GLY A 206 17.94 -17.38 -3.77
N VAL A 207 16.71 -17.24 -4.28
CA VAL A 207 16.29 -16.06 -5.07
C VAL A 207 16.03 -14.90 -4.11
N GLN A 208 16.76 -13.80 -4.29
CA GLN A 208 16.61 -12.60 -3.47
C GLN A 208 15.41 -11.76 -3.90
N GLN A 209 14.70 -11.18 -2.92
CA GLN A 209 13.51 -10.37 -3.16
C GLN A 209 13.72 -8.91 -2.74
N VAL A 210 13.38 -8.00 -3.65
CA VAL A 210 13.39 -6.56 -3.43
C VAL A 210 11.95 -6.05 -3.51
N ALA A 211 11.50 -5.29 -2.52
CA ALA A 211 10.16 -4.68 -2.51
C ALA A 211 10.23 -3.16 -2.64
N LEU A 212 9.44 -2.60 -3.55
CA LEU A 212 9.21 -1.16 -3.65
C LEU A 212 8.10 -0.78 -2.69
N VAL A 213 8.37 0.11 -1.73
CA VAL A 213 7.37 0.68 -0.80
C VAL A 213 7.40 2.19 -0.90
N GLY A 214 6.30 2.83 -0.50
CA GLY A 214 6.21 4.28 -0.56
C GLY A 214 4.79 4.77 -0.77
N TYR A 215 4.63 6.08 -0.66
CA TYR A 215 3.35 6.74 -0.82
C TYR A 215 2.77 6.53 -2.23
N THR A 216 1.44 6.61 -2.38
CA THR A 216 0.82 6.64 -3.70
C THR A 216 1.40 7.79 -4.54
N ASN A 217 1.57 7.56 -5.84
CA ASN A 217 2.20 8.49 -6.77
C ASN A 217 3.69 8.80 -6.51
N ALA A 218 4.39 8.13 -5.59
CA ALA A 218 5.85 8.30 -5.43
C ALA A 218 6.68 7.84 -6.66
N GLY A 219 6.06 7.15 -7.62
CA GLY A 219 6.71 6.63 -8.82
C GLY A 219 7.24 5.20 -8.69
N LYS A 220 6.71 4.39 -7.75
CA LYS A 220 7.08 2.97 -7.60
C LYS A 220 6.86 2.16 -8.88
N SER A 221 5.66 2.24 -9.46
CA SER A 221 5.31 1.50 -10.68
C SER A 221 6.10 1.99 -11.90
N THR A 222 6.40 3.30 -11.95
CA THR A 222 7.33 3.87 -12.93
C THR A 222 8.73 3.25 -12.77
N LEU A 223 9.25 3.19 -11.55
CA LEU A 223 10.56 2.61 -11.28
C LEU A 223 10.61 1.12 -11.64
N LEU A 224 9.58 0.35 -11.30
CA LEU A 224 9.46 -1.06 -11.72
C LEU A 224 9.52 -1.17 -13.25
N ARG A 225 8.75 -0.35 -13.97
CA ARG A 225 8.70 -0.35 -15.43
C ARG A 225 10.08 -0.05 -16.03
N GLU A 226 10.72 1.02 -15.59
CA GLU A 226 12.01 1.45 -16.17
C GLU A 226 13.14 0.46 -15.85
N LEU A 227 13.09 -0.21 -14.69
CA LEU A 227 14.07 -1.24 -14.33
C LEU A 227 13.85 -2.58 -15.06
N THR A 228 12.60 -2.94 -15.37
CA THR A 228 12.27 -4.29 -15.89
C THR A 228 11.78 -4.31 -17.33
N GLN A 229 11.66 -3.14 -17.98
CA GLN A 229 11.08 -2.94 -19.31
C GLN A 229 9.68 -3.57 -19.48
N ALA A 230 8.97 -3.81 -18.37
CA ALA A 230 7.69 -4.49 -18.38
C ALA A 230 6.54 -3.55 -18.78
N ASP A 231 5.51 -4.07 -19.46
CA ASP A 231 4.24 -3.36 -19.64
C ASP A 231 3.48 -3.27 -18.29
N VAL A 232 3.91 -2.36 -17.42
CA VAL A 232 3.22 -1.99 -16.19
C VAL A 232 2.35 -0.77 -16.49
N TYR A 233 1.10 -0.81 -16.05
CA TYR A 233 0.18 0.34 -16.16
C TYR A 233 0.68 1.46 -15.24
N VAL A 234 1.12 2.58 -15.81
CA VAL A 234 1.62 3.74 -15.08
C VAL A 234 0.73 4.92 -15.43
N GLU A 235 -0.04 5.40 -14.45
CA GLU A 235 -0.81 6.64 -14.54
C GLU A 235 -0.60 7.48 -13.27
N ASN A 236 -0.74 8.80 -13.41
CA ASN A 236 -0.74 9.74 -12.28
C ASN A 236 -2.08 9.69 -11.54
N GLN A 237 -2.41 8.51 -10.99
CA GLN A 237 -3.63 8.25 -10.24
C GLN A 237 -3.26 7.57 -8.92
N LEU A 238 -4.03 7.81 -7.87
CA LEU A 238 -3.83 7.11 -6.59
C LEU A 238 -4.15 5.63 -6.76
N PHE A 239 -3.42 4.77 -6.05
CA PHE A 239 -3.62 3.31 -6.11
C PHE A 239 -3.53 2.68 -7.51
N ALA A 240 -2.67 3.22 -8.38
CA ALA A 240 -2.39 2.65 -9.70
C ALA A 240 -2.04 1.13 -9.65
N THR A 241 -1.39 0.69 -8.58
CA THR A 241 -1.12 -0.73 -8.28
C THR A 241 -1.84 -1.16 -7.02
N LEU A 242 -2.75 -2.14 -7.13
CA LEU A 242 -3.38 -2.83 -6.00
C LEU A 242 -2.85 -4.25 -5.82
N ASP A 243 -2.70 -4.99 -6.92
CA ASP A 243 -2.16 -6.34 -6.90
C ASP A 243 -0.62 -6.26 -6.99
N PRO A 244 0.14 -6.92 -6.08
CA PRO A 244 1.59 -6.85 -6.11
C PRO A 244 2.12 -7.40 -7.43
N THR A 245 2.98 -6.64 -8.09
CA THR A 245 3.54 -7.02 -9.40
C THR A 245 5.01 -7.36 -9.23
N SER A 246 5.35 -8.64 -9.33
CA SER A 246 6.72 -9.13 -9.27
C SER A 246 7.30 -9.36 -10.67
N ARG A 247 8.56 -8.97 -10.89
CA ARG A 247 9.31 -9.18 -12.12
C ARG A 247 10.76 -9.55 -11.80
N ASN A 248 11.38 -10.32 -12.67
CA ASN A 248 12.82 -10.59 -12.59
C ASN A 248 13.58 -9.32 -13.02
N LEU A 249 14.65 -9.03 -12.31
CA LEU A 249 15.56 -7.92 -12.53
C LEU A 249 16.98 -8.47 -12.52
N GLU A 250 17.75 -8.16 -13.55
CA GLU A 250 19.16 -8.53 -13.63
C GLU A 250 20.01 -7.41 -13.02
N LEU A 251 20.85 -7.76 -12.04
CA LEU A 251 21.82 -6.84 -11.45
C LEU A 251 23.06 -6.70 -12.34
N PRO A 252 23.89 -5.64 -12.17
CA PRO A 252 25.10 -5.44 -12.97
C PRO A 252 26.08 -6.63 -12.95
N SER A 253 26.09 -7.42 -11.88
CA SER A 253 26.87 -8.67 -11.77
C SER A 253 26.33 -9.84 -12.61
N GLY A 254 25.14 -9.72 -13.22
CA GLY A 254 24.43 -10.79 -13.92
C GLY A 254 23.54 -11.64 -13.01
N LYS A 255 23.42 -11.29 -11.73
CA LYS A 255 22.54 -12.00 -10.77
C LYS A 255 21.08 -11.60 -10.97
N GLU A 256 20.18 -12.58 -11.00
CA GLU A 256 18.73 -12.33 -11.03
C GLU A 256 18.17 -12.13 -9.62
N VAL A 257 17.39 -11.05 -9.45
CA VAL A 257 16.60 -10.77 -8.26
C VAL A 257 15.13 -10.54 -8.65
N VAL A 258 14.21 -10.71 -7.70
CA VAL A 258 12.79 -10.44 -7.95
C VAL A 258 12.42 -9.08 -7.36
N LEU A 259 12.08 -8.13 -8.23
CA LEU A 259 11.56 -6.82 -7.84
C LEU A 259 10.04 -6.86 -7.79
N THR A 260 9.45 -6.43 -6.66
CA THR A 260 8.01 -6.41 -6.45
C THR A 260 7.50 -5.00 -6.19
N ASP A 261 6.59 -4.51 -7.02
CA ASP A 261 5.82 -3.29 -6.75
C ASP A 261 4.66 -3.61 -5.80
N THR A 262 4.53 -2.80 -4.75
CA THR A 262 3.52 -2.97 -3.69
C THR A 262 2.48 -1.86 -3.73
N VAL A 263 1.38 -2.06 -3.00
CA VAL A 263 0.32 -1.07 -2.89
C VAL A 263 0.88 0.23 -2.32
N GLY A 264 0.53 1.35 -2.95
CA GLY A 264 0.91 2.66 -2.42
C GLY A 264 0.19 2.99 -1.12
N PHE A 265 0.93 3.54 -0.16
CA PHE A 265 0.38 4.01 1.10
C PHE A 265 -0.26 5.40 0.96
N ILE A 266 -1.26 5.67 1.81
CA ILE A 266 -1.89 6.99 1.96
C ILE A 266 -2.01 7.35 3.45
N GLN A 267 -2.32 8.61 3.74
CA GLN A 267 -2.64 9.08 5.08
C GLN A 267 -4.01 8.54 5.50
N ASN A 268 -4.13 8.31 6.82
CA ASN A 268 -5.37 7.89 7.46
C ASN A 268 -5.97 6.61 6.84
N LEU A 269 -5.11 5.65 6.50
CA LEU A 269 -5.51 4.31 6.08
C LEU A 269 -6.36 3.67 7.20
N PRO A 270 -7.62 3.30 6.93
CA PRO A 270 -8.49 2.73 7.95
C PRO A 270 -7.94 1.39 8.46
N HIS A 271 -8.04 1.13 9.77
CA HIS A 271 -7.51 -0.10 10.37
C HIS A 271 -8.14 -1.38 9.77
N ASP A 272 -9.43 -1.34 9.44
CA ASP A 272 -10.13 -2.46 8.79
C ASP A 272 -9.58 -2.73 7.38
N LEU A 273 -9.14 -1.67 6.70
CA LEU A 273 -8.50 -1.74 5.38
C LEU A 273 -7.13 -2.42 5.51
N VAL A 274 -6.31 -1.97 6.46
CA VAL A 274 -4.99 -2.58 6.74
C VAL A 274 -5.13 -4.08 7.06
N ALA A 275 -6.17 -4.47 7.80
CA ALA A 275 -6.43 -5.88 8.10
C ALA A 275 -6.79 -6.70 6.85
N ALA A 276 -7.59 -6.15 5.92
CA ALA A 276 -7.98 -6.83 4.69
C ALA A 276 -6.84 -6.91 3.65
N PHE A 277 -5.98 -5.88 3.60
CA PHE A 277 -4.81 -5.83 2.72
C PHE A 277 -3.53 -6.33 3.39
N ARG A 278 -3.62 -6.86 4.61
CA ARG A 278 -2.47 -7.40 5.32
C ARG A 278 -1.75 -8.47 4.50
N ALA A 279 -2.50 -9.34 3.83
CA ALA A 279 -1.93 -10.39 2.99
C ALA A 279 -1.14 -9.85 1.77
N THR A 280 -1.54 -8.71 1.20
CA THR A 280 -0.79 -8.07 0.10
C THR A 280 0.38 -7.22 0.61
N LEU A 281 0.27 -6.66 1.81
CA LEU A 281 1.33 -5.89 2.46
C LEU A 281 2.39 -6.77 3.14
N GLU A 282 2.06 -8.02 3.49
CA GLU A 282 3.00 -8.99 4.06
C GLU A 282 4.14 -9.36 3.11
N GLU A 283 3.99 -9.14 1.79
CA GLU A 283 5.07 -9.33 0.82
C GLU A 283 6.31 -8.47 1.15
N VAL A 284 6.11 -7.29 1.75
CA VAL A 284 7.20 -6.43 2.23
C VAL A 284 7.98 -7.08 3.37
N CYS A 285 7.28 -7.84 4.23
CA CYS A 285 7.92 -8.59 5.32
C CYS A 285 8.77 -9.76 4.79
N GLU A 286 8.53 -10.19 3.55
CA GLU A 286 9.31 -11.25 2.90
C GLU A 286 10.56 -10.73 2.23
N ALA A 287 10.57 -9.46 1.79
CA ALA A 287 11.68 -8.87 1.06
C ALA A 287 13.02 -8.94 1.82
N ASP A 288 14.10 -9.26 1.11
CA ASP A 288 15.47 -9.19 1.61
C ASP A 288 15.96 -7.73 1.69
N LEU A 289 15.44 -6.89 0.80
CA LEU A 289 15.73 -5.45 0.72
C LEU A 289 14.46 -4.66 0.39
N VAL A 290 14.28 -3.54 1.07
CA VAL A 290 13.17 -2.60 0.83
C VAL A 290 13.71 -1.35 0.16
N LEU A 291 13.09 -0.95 -0.95
CA LEU A 291 13.34 0.35 -1.59
C LEU A 291 12.17 1.27 -1.22
N HIS A 292 12.44 2.21 -0.31
CA HIS A 292 11.45 3.21 0.08
C HIS A 292 11.49 4.38 -0.92
N VAL A 293 10.60 4.32 -1.90
CA VAL A 293 10.46 5.34 -2.95
C VAL A 293 9.67 6.54 -2.42
N ILE A 294 10.27 7.72 -2.53
CA ILE A 294 9.83 8.97 -1.95
C ILE A 294 9.70 10.00 -3.07
N ASP A 295 8.60 10.75 -3.10
CA ASP A 295 8.43 11.87 -4.03
C ASP A 295 9.25 13.08 -3.53
N SER A 296 10.32 13.43 -4.24
CA SER A 296 11.18 14.56 -3.85
C SER A 296 10.55 15.91 -4.10
N ALA A 297 9.59 16.00 -5.03
CA ALA A 297 8.91 17.24 -5.39
C ALA A 297 7.71 17.54 -4.49
N SER A 298 7.31 16.60 -3.64
CA SER A 298 6.21 16.76 -2.68
C SER A 298 6.65 17.60 -1.48
N GLU A 299 5.88 18.64 -1.14
CA GLU A 299 6.05 19.42 0.09
C GLU A 299 5.78 18.56 1.34
N MET A 300 4.96 17.51 1.21
CA MET A 300 4.61 16.58 2.30
C MET A 300 5.64 15.46 2.54
N ARG A 301 6.81 15.53 1.92
CA ARG A 301 7.76 14.41 1.88
C ARG A 301 8.07 13.81 3.25
N GLU A 302 8.38 14.64 4.25
CA GLU A 302 8.72 14.19 5.60
C GLU A 302 7.52 13.51 6.30
N GLU A 303 6.32 14.06 6.11
CA GLU A 303 5.09 13.45 6.63
C GLU A 303 4.83 12.10 5.98
N GLN A 304 4.96 12.01 4.65
CA GLN A 304 4.79 10.77 3.89
C GLN A 304 5.78 9.69 4.35
N ILE A 305 7.06 10.05 4.52
CA ILE A 305 8.08 9.13 5.08
C ILE A 305 7.64 8.64 6.46
N SER A 306 7.17 9.53 7.33
CA SER A 306 6.74 9.15 8.68
C SER A 306 5.53 8.20 8.69
N VAL A 307 4.57 8.40 7.77
CA VAL A 307 3.40 7.54 7.60
C VAL A 307 3.83 6.16 7.13
N VAL A 308 4.67 6.07 6.09
CA VAL A 308 5.17 4.80 5.57
C VAL A 308 5.97 4.05 6.65
N ASN A 309 6.85 4.72 7.38
CA ASN A 309 7.62 4.10 8.48
C ASN A 309 6.72 3.62 9.62
N THR A 310 5.59 4.27 9.88
CA THR A 310 4.61 3.82 10.88
C THR A 310 3.89 2.56 10.42
N ILE A 311 3.44 2.52 9.16
CA ILE A 311 2.81 1.35 8.57
C ILE A 311 3.78 0.17 8.50
N MET A 312 5.03 0.40 8.09
CA MET A 312 6.10 -0.61 8.08
C MET A 312 6.31 -1.21 9.48
N ARG A 313 6.26 -0.39 10.53
CA ARG A 313 6.33 -0.85 11.93
C ARG A 313 5.13 -1.70 12.34
N GLU A 314 3.92 -1.27 11.99
CA GLU A 314 2.69 -2.02 12.28
C GLU A 314 2.64 -3.39 11.58
N LEU A 315 3.20 -3.46 10.37
CA LEU A 315 3.34 -4.71 9.61
C LEU A 315 4.46 -5.61 10.14
N GLY A 316 5.39 -5.08 10.95
CA GLY A 316 6.54 -5.81 11.48
C GLY A 316 7.75 -5.84 10.53
N ALA A 317 7.83 -4.91 9.57
CA ALA A 317 8.90 -4.82 8.57
C ALA A 317 10.01 -3.81 8.94
N ASP A 318 10.00 -3.23 10.14
CA ASP A 318 10.94 -2.16 10.57
C ASP A 318 12.43 -2.59 10.61
N GLY A 319 12.69 -3.88 10.84
CA GLY A 319 14.06 -4.42 10.89
C GLY A 319 14.69 -4.72 9.53
N LYS A 320 14.00 -4.43 8.42
CA LYS A 320 14.48 -4.77 7.07
C LYS A 320 15.53 -3.78 6.58
N PRO A 321 16.59 -4.26 5.87
CA PRO A 321 17.48 -3.37 5.14
C PRO A 321 16.65 -2.49 4.20
N THR A 322 16.82 -1.17 4.30
CA THR A 322 16.01 -0.21 3.55
C THR A 322 16.93 0.81 2.87
N ILE A 323 16.69 1.07 1.59
CA ILE A 323 17.30 2.17 0.84
C ILE A 323 16.22 3.23 0.63
N MET A 324 16.53 4.46 1.03
CA MET A 324 15.67 5.63 0.83
C MET A 324 15.92 6.18 -0.58
N VAL A 325 14.92 6.06 -1.46
CA VAL A 325 15.00 6.45 -2.87
C VAL A 325 14.18 7.72 -3.10
N TYR A 326 14.85 8.87 -3.08
CA TYR A 326 14.28 10.17 -3.39
C TYR A 326 14.14 10.32 -4.90
N ASN A 327 12.94 10.03 -5.41
CA ASN A 327 12.59 10.00 -6.81
C ASN A 327 12.03 11.37 -7.29
N LYS A 328 11.85 11.54 -8.60
CA LYS A 328 11.30 12.72 -9.28
C LYS A 328 12.12 14.01 -9.14
N ILE A 329 13.45 13.90 -9.04
CA ILE A 329 14.30 15.10 -8.99
C ILE A 329 14.21 15.98 -10.23
N ASP A 330 13.74 15.44 -11.36
CA ASP A 330 13.47 16.19 -12.58
C ASP A 330 12.38 17.27 -12.40
N MET A 331 11.56 17.17 -11.35
CA MET A 331 10.52 18.14 -11.00
C MET A 331 10.95 19.12 -9.90
N CYS A 332 12.11 18.92 -9.26
CA CYS A 332 12.63 19.82 -8.24
C CYS A 332 13.28 21.06 -8.89
N ILE A 333 13.05 22.24 -8.31
CA ILE A 333 13.58 23.51 -8.83
C ILE A 333 14.51 24.14 -7.77
N GLY A 334 15.80 24.33 -8.09
CA GLY A 334 16.74 25.11 -7.26
C GLY A 334 17.72 24.29 -6.40
N ASP A 335 18.10 24.83 -5.23
CA ASP A 335 19.12 24.28 -4.31
C ASP A 335 18.64 23.09 -3.44
N ASP A 336 17.39 22.65 -3.60
CA ASP A 336 16.80 21.52 -2.84
C ASP A 336 17.59 20.21 -3.01
N HIS A 337 18.31 20.06 -4.12
CA HIS A 337 19.17 18.90 -4.37
C HIS A 337 20.32 18.75 -3.36
N GLN A 338 20.79 19.84 -2.75
CA GLN A 338 21.91 19.79 -1.80
C GLN A 338 21.45 19.26 -0.42
N PHE A 339 20.26 19.62 0.03
CA PHE A 339 19.69 19.13 1.29
C PHE A 339 19.37 17.63 1.24
N LEU A 340 18.94 17.14 0.08
CA LEU A 340 18.64 15.72 -0.16
C LEU A 340 19.87 14.81 -0.14
N ARG A 341 21.06 15.34 -0.47
CA ARG A 341 22.32 14.57 -0.52
C ARG A 341 23.00 14.41 0.84
N ALA A 342 22.45 14.99 1.91
CA ALA A 342 22.99 14.85 3.27
C ALA A 342 22.67 13.49 3.93
N GLY A 343 21.89 12.63 3.25
CA GLY A 343 21.62 11.26 3.69
C GLY A 343 22.86 10.38 3.66
N GLY A 344 22.94 9.41 4.57
CA GLY A 344 24.06 8.47 4.67
C GLY A 344 24.16 7.50 3.49
N GLN A 345 24.90 6.40 3.66
CA GLN A 345 25.15 5.40 2.60
C GLN A 345 23.87 4.74 2.03
N ASP A 346 22.74 4.84 2.73
CA ASP A 346 21.46 4.21 2.37
C ASP A 346 20.45 5.19 1.75
N THR A 347 20.91 6.32 1.24
CA THR A 347 20.08 7.33 0.56
C THR A 347 20.51 7.51 -0.88
N LEU A 348 19.56 7.40 -1.82
CA LEU A 348 19.76 7.66 -3.23
C LEU A 348 18.80 8.75 -3.72
N VAL A 349 19.34 9.70 -4.48
CA VAL A 349 18.58 10.78 -5.11
C VAL A 349 18.58 10.55 -6.63
N MET A 350 17.40 10.41 -7.22
CA MET A 350 17.25 9.99 -8.61
C MET A 350 16.00 10.52 -9.33
N SER A 351 16.03 10.45 -10.65
CA SER A 351 14.82 10.43 -11.49
C SER A 351 14.66 9.04 -12.10
N ALA A 352 13.47 8.44 -11.97
CA ALA A 352 13.15 7.17 -12.62
C ALA A 352 13.32 7.22 -14.16
N PHE A 353 13.28 8.40 -14.77
CA PHE A 353 13.47 8.58 -16.21
C PHE A 353 14.95 8.74 -16.63
N ASN A 354 15.86 8.88 -15.67
CA ASN A 354 17.29 9.03 -15.94
C ASN A 354 18.01 7.67 -15.86
N LYS A 355 18.63 7.26 -16.97
CA LYS A 355 19.35 5.97 -17.07
C LYS A 355 20.57 5.86 -16.16
N ASP A 356 21.31 6.95 -15.98
CA ASP A 356 22.50 6.95 -15.12
C ASP A 356 22.11 6.77 -13.65
N ASP A 357 20.95 7.30 -13.26
CA ASP A 357 20.42 7.14 -11.91
C ASP A 357 19.92 5.72 -11.65
N LEU A 358 19.27 5.10 -12.65
CA LEU A 358 18.85 3.69 -12.58
C LEU A 358 20.06 2.75 -12.43
N GLN A 359 21.15 3.01 -13.16
CA GLN A 359 22.39 2.24 -13.00
C GLN A 359 22.99 2.39 -11.61
N ARG A 360 22.99 3.61 -11.05
CA ARG A 360 23.44 3.85 -9.66
C ARG A 360 22.57 3.10 -8.66
N LEU A 361 21.25 3.11 -8.82
CA LEU A 361 20.33 2.35 -7.97
C LEU A 361 20.64 0.85 -8.03
N LEU A 362 20.81 0.29 -9.22
CA LEU A 362 21.14 -1.12 -9.41
C LEU A 362 22.45 -1.50 -8.71
N GLN A 363 23.47 -0.64 -8.80
CA GLN A 363 24.73 -0.85 -8.09
C GLN A 363 24.53 -0.82 -6.56
N THR A 364 23.80 0.16 -6.03
CA THR A 364 23.53 0.24 -4.59
C THR A 364 22.70 -0.96 -4.09
N VAL A 365 21.73 -1.41 -4.88
CA VAL A 365 20.96 -2.62 -4.59
C VAL A 365 21.88 -3.84 -4.54
N GLN A 366 22.76 -3.99 -5.53
CA GLN A 366 23.74 -5.06 -5.56
C GLN A 366 24.63 -5.02 -4.31
N ASP A 367 25.27 -3.89 -4.02
CA ASP A 367 26.17 -3.73 -2.88
C ASP A 367 25.47 -4.01 -1.53
N LYS A 368 24.17 -3.73 -1.42
CA LYS A 368 23.38 -3.99 -0.22
C LYS A 368 22.92 -5.44 -0.08
N LEU A 369 22.67 -6.12 -1.21
CA LEU A 369 22.28 -7.52 -1.28
C LEU A 369 23.49 -8.46 -1.25
N SER A 370 24.67 -7.96 -1.62
CA SER A 370 25.97 -8.57 -1.42
C SER A 370 26.19 -8.83 0.07
N GLY A 371 26.58 -10.05 0.43
CA GLY A 371 26.96 -10.38 1.80
C GLY A 371 28.44 -10.13 2.06
N ASP A 372 28.89 -10.52 3.25
CA ASP A 372 30.26 -10.29 3.67
C ASP A 372 31.24 -11.00 2.72
N THR A 373 32.28 -10.28 2.27
CA THR A 373 33.40 -10.92 1.60
C THR A 373 34.15 -11.78 2.61
N ARG A 374 34.29 -13.07 2.32
CA ARG A 374 35.14 -13.98 3.09
C ARG A 374 36.18 -14.61 2.21
N VAL A 375 37.34 -14.79 2.81
CA VAL A 375 38.45 -15.49 2.21
C VAL A 375 38.42 -16.95 2.69
N PHE A 376 38.49 -17.88 1.74
CA PHE A 376 38.60 -19.31 2.01
C PHE A 376 39.94 -19.84 1.51
N HIS A 377 40.63 -20.61 2.35
CA HIS A 377 41.84 -21.34 2.01
C HIS A 377 41.50 -22.81 1.78
N VAL A 378 41.24 -23.17 0.52
CA VAL A 378 40.77 -24.49 0.14
C VAL A 378 41.90 -25.31 -0.48
N PRO A 379 42.14 -26.56 -0.07
CA PRO A 379 43.12 -27.43 -0.73
C PRO A 379 42.82 -27.60 -2.23
N ALA A 380 43.85 -27.53 -3.07
CA ALA A 380 43.71 -27.58 -4.54
C ALA A 380 43.17 -28.92 -5.07
N ASP A 381 43.32 -30.01 -4.29
CA ASP A 381 42.78 -31.34 -4.59
C ASP A 381 41.28 -31.48 -4.27
N ARG A 382 40.71 -30.52 -3.52
CA ARG A 382 39.30 -30.49 -3.11
C ARG A 382 38.43 -29.68 -4.06
N GLY A 383 38.29 -30.17 -5.29
CA GLY A 383 37.40 -29.60 -6.30
C GLY A 383 35.92 -29.52 -5.86
N ASP A 384 35.51 -30.38 -4.93
CA ASP A 384 34.17 -30.34 -4.31
C ASP A 384 33.93 -29.06 -3.50
N LEU A 385 34.95 -28.58 -2.78
CA LEU A 385 34.90 -27.37 -1.96
C LEU A 385 35.05 -26.11 -2.81
N ILE A 386 35.88 -26.15 -3.86
CA ILE A 386 35.98 -25.05 -4.83
C ILE A 386 34.62 -24.84 -5.50
N ALA A 387 34.01 -25.89 -6.04
CA ALA A 387 32.67 -25.81 -6.62
C ALA A 387 31.57 -25.44 -5.59
N LEU A 388 31.81 -25.67 -4.30
CA LEU A 388 30.92 -25.20 -3.23
C LEU A 388 31.07 -23.70 -2.99
N ALA A 389 32.31 -23.17 -3.01
CA ALA A 389 32.60 -21.75 -2.86
C ALA A 389 31.91 -20.93 -3.96
N TYR A 390 32.01 -21.36 -5.23
CA TYR A 390 31.30 -20.77 -6.38
C TYR A 390 29.77 -20.90 -6.30
N ARG A 391 29.23 -21.79 -5.46
CA ARG A 391 27.78 -21.91 -5.23
C ARG A 391 27.28 -21.08 -4.05
N THR A 392 28.16 -20.76 -3.10
CA THR A 392 27.80 -19.99 -1.90
C THR A 392 27.97 -18.49 -2.07
N GLY A 393 28.55 -18.04 -3.18
CA GLY A 393 28.81 -16.63 -3.44
C GLY A 393 29.63 -16.42 -4.72
N ASP A 394 29.87 -15.16 -5.03
CA ASP A 394 30.63 -14.76 -6.20
C ASP A 394 32.13 -14.70 -5.85
N VAL A 395 32.95 -15.45 -6.58
CA VAL A 395 34.41 -15.45 -6.38
C VAL A 395 34.99 -14.21 -7.05
N ILE A 396 35.37 -13.22 -6.24
CA ILE A 396 35.93 -11.93 -6.70
C ILE A 396 37.40 -12.09 -7.10
N ASP A 397 38.15 -12.92 -6.37
CA ASP A 397 39.58 -13.11 -6.58
C ASP A 397 39.99 -14.55 -6.28
N GLN A 398 40.96 -15.06 -7.05
CA GLN A 398 41.50 -16.40 -6.92
C GLN A 398 43.03 -16.35 -7.04
N ALA A 399 43.71 -16.79 -5.98
CA ALA A 399 45.15 -16.97 -5.96
C ALA A 399 45.51 -18.41 -5.61
N VAL A 400 46.56 -18.93 -6.24
CA VAL A 400 47.09 -20.28 -5.97
C VAL A 400 48.42 -20.14 -5.26
N ASP A 401 48.53 -20.73 -4.08
CA ASP A 401 49.77 -20.77 -3.28
C ASP A 401 50.08 -22.23 -2.90
N GLY A 402 50.96 -22.85 -3.70
CA GLY A 402 51.31 -24.27 -3.57
C GLY A 402 50.10 -25.20 -3.71
N ASP A 403 49.79 -25.94 -2.64
CA ASP A 403 48.68 -26.89 -2.60
C ASP A 403 47.36 -26.26 -2.09
N ILE A 404 47.33 -24.94 -1.87
CA ILE A 404 46.16 -24.21 -1.36
C ILE A 404 45.70 -23.17 -2.39
N ILE A 405 44.39 -23.12 -2.63
CA ILE A 405 43.73 -22.08 -3.40
C ILE A 405 43.06 -21.12 -2.42
N LYS A 406 43.49 -19.85 -2.50
CA LYS A 406 42.85 -18.72 -1.82
C LYS A 406 41.72 -18.21 -2.68
N LEU A 407 40.49 -18.31 -2.19
CA LEU A 407 39.29 -17.81 -2.84
C LEU A 407 38.73 -16.65 -2.01
N THR A 408 38.69 -15.46 -2.58
CA THR A 408 37.98 -14.33 -2.01
C THR A 408 36.56 -14.35 -2.56
N VAL A 409 35.58 -14.64 -1.71
CA VAL A 409 34.20 -14.89 -2.11
C VAL A 409 33.29 -13.88 -1.45
N GLU A 410 32.52 -13.15 -2.24
CA GLU A 410 31.39 -12.35 -1.79
C GLU A 410 30.23 -13.28 -1.46
N LEU A 411 29.97 -13.48 -0.17
CA LEU A 411 29.00 -14.48 0.25
C LEU A 411 27.58 -14.06 -0.07
N ASN A 412 26.77 -14.96 -0.62
CA ASN A 412 25.33 -14.83 -0.50
C ASN A 412 24.94 -15.31 0.91
N LYS A 413 24.44 -14.40 1.77
CA LYS A 413 24.07 -14.72 3.16
C LYS A 413 23.17 -15.96 3.27
N GLN A 414 22.19 -16.10 2.37
CA GLN A 414 21.27 -17.24 2.38
C GLN A 414 21.96 -18.55 1.97
N ASP A 415 22.75 -18.56 0.88
CA ASP A 415 23.43 -19.77 0.42
C ASP A 415 24.55 -20.19 1.37
N PHE A 416 25.23 -19.22 2.00
CA PHE A 416 26.22 -19.50 3.04
C PHE A 416 25.59 -20.11 4.31
N GLU A 417 24.39 -19.69 4.71
CA GLU A 417 23.68 -20.32 5.83
C GLU A 417 23.31 -21.79 5.53
N VAL A 418 22.89 -22.10 4.30
CA VAL A 418 22.47 -23.45 3.92
C VAL A 418 23.67 -24.38 3.63
N HIS A 419 24.68 -23.88 2.92
CA HIS A 419 25.77 -24.68 2.36
C HIS A 419 27.15 -24.37 2.97
N GLY A 420 27.30 -23.22 3.64
CA GLY A 420 28.57 -22.70 4.14
C GLY A 420 29.17 -23.45 5.33
N HIS A 421 28.41 -24.34 6.00
CA HIS A 421 28.93 -25.14 7.12
C HIS A 421 30.17 -25.99 6.75
N ARG A 422 30.29 -26.41 5.48
CA ARG A 422 31.47 -27.19 4.99
C ARG A 422 32.65 -26.30 4.60
N LEU A 423 32.38 -25.03 4.28
CA LEU A 423 33.40 -24.00 3.96
C LEU A 423 33.89 -23.27 5.20
N ALA A 424 33.11 -23.23 6.28
CA ALA A 424 33.42 -22.52 7.51
C ALA A 424 34.75 -22.97 8.16
N ALA A 425 35.12 -24.24 8.01
CA ALA A 425 36.40 -24.77 8.52
C ALA A 425 37.64 -24.27 7.74
N TYR A 426 37.43 -23.71 6.55
CA TYR A 426 38.45 -23.20 5.64
C TYR A 426 38.42 -21.68 5.50
N ALA A 427 37.52 -21.01 6.24
CA ALA A 427 37.46 -19.56 6.27
C ALA A 427 38.67 -19.02 7.04
N GLU A 428 39.29 -17.96 6.52
CA GLU A 428 40.29 -17.19 7.25
C GLU A 428 39.63 -16.64 8.53
N GLN A 429 40.17 -16.98 9.71
CA GLN A 429 39.66 -16.44 10.99
C GLN A 429 40.02 -14.95 11.05
N ALA A 430 39.01 -14.11 11.26
CA ALA A 430 39.15 -12.66 11.36
C ALA A 430 39.99 -12.22 12.57
#